data_AF-A0A3R7AYG5-F1
#
_entry.id   AF-A0A3R7AYG5-F1
#
_cell.length_a   1.000
_cell.length_b   1.000
_cell.length_c   1.000
_cell.angle_alpha   90.00
_cell.angle_beta   90.00
_cell.angle_gamma   90.00
#
_symmetry.space_group_name_H-M   'P 1'
#
loop_
_entity.id
_entity.type
_entity.pdbx_description
1 polymer ?
#
loop_
_entity_poly.entity_id
_entity_poly.type
_entity_poly.pdbx_seq_one_letter_code
_entity_poly.pdbx_strand_id
1 'polypeptide(L)'
;ETSDIDDALRWGTYHSGHYFGIRSRTSPFHVSAGLLWSTSQEPKLRHECLESDRLEQYGWLEHDGRTFGSQAIRDQHNNLLLDTTFLKPPTSPTTFATRSWAARVAVTPLRADAALPDTASLFFYLDLGCEDDSLTHACRRDTQQVQLTFSPSIVNDLTLHLLYDEAPDEVLPTTPVVVMDGMLPSFHSAFQAKFQAAFPHISPEFEPLGQAALSNLIGGIGYFYGRYACWSSLAEARVPAEFITQFPTHANPPSLLLAVEKLLPHLPQSAVLHRWWPQLRKWFAWYQRTQAGEEPHTFRAILAKVALAVGDTVEARTFSELSQTYLDTMNQLHWDPATSLYYDYGLHSDDGLFEDHLERLQFVRRVGYVSFFPLFLQILPLNSPKLAPLGTLVANELLSLHGLMSLSPRDLYFERPNAPGDAPYWRGPIWMNINYLALGSFQYYATHASDKSVREQYQSLYDTLRDRVVAAISHEYKATGYLYEQYNPHTGRGQRCHPFSGWTALVVNILAETY
;
A
#
# COMPACT_ATOMS: atom_id res chain seq x y z
N GLU A 1 -28.06 14.67 6.47
CA GLU A 1 -27.08 14.89 7.55
C GLU A 1 -25.81 15.40 6.92
N THR A 2 -25.35 16.58 7.33
CA THR A 2 -23.99 17.03 7.02
C THR A 2 -23.03 16.03 7.65
N SER A 3 -22.15 15.42 6.87
CA SER A 3 -21.01 14.74 7.48
C SER A 3 -20.12 15.81 8.07
N ASP A 4 -20.13 15.96 9.38
CA ASP A 4 -19.08 16.71 10.07
C ASP A 4 -17.75 16.09 9.62
N ILE A 5 -16.97 16.89 8.89
CA ILE A 5 -15.62 16.51 8.52
C ILE A 5 -14.87 16.45 9.85
N ASP A 6 -14.24 15.30 10.14
CA ASP A 6 -13.33 15.18 11.28
C ASP A 6 -12.22 16.22 11.07
N ASP A 7 -12.36 17.39 11.71
CA ASP A 7 -11.44 18.52 11.56
C ASP A 7 -10.03 18.12 12.09
N ALA A 8 -9.92 17.09 12.94
CA ALA A 8 -8.62 16.51 13.30
C ALA A 8 -7.90 15.82 12.11
N LEU A 9 -8.62 15.53 11.02
CA LEU A 9 -8.11 15.09 9.72
C LEU A 9 -8.26 16.15 8.62
N ARG A 10 -8.55 17.42 8.96
CA ARG A 10 -8.59 18.54 8.00
C ARG A 10 -7.26 18.71 7.29
N TRP A 11 -6.17 18.65 8.05
CA TRP A 11 -4.80 18.85 7.56
C TRP A 11 -3.95 17.58 7.63
N GLY A 12 -3.11 17.37 6.61
CA GLY A 12 -2.15 16.28 6.55
C GLY A 12 -1.30 16.36 5.29
N THR A 13 -0.38 15.41 5.15
CA THR A 13 0.54 15.22 4.01
C THR A 13 -0.17 14.65 2.77
N TYR A 14 -1.44 15.01 2.58
CA TYR A 14 -2.36 14.42 1.60
C TYR A 14 -2.05 14.76 0.13
N HIS A 15 -0.86 15.30 -0.15
CA HIS A 15 -0.35 15.55 -1.49
C HIS A 15 0.80 14.60 -1.85
N SER A 16 0.63 13.30 -1.54
CA SER A 16 1.62 12.23 -1.62
C SER A 16 2.29 11.97 -2.99
N GLY A 17 1.92 12.72 -4.03
CA GLY A 17 2.68 12.79 -5.27
C GLY A 17 3.97 13.62 -5.19
N HIS A 18 4.11 14.49 -4.19
CA HIS A 18 5.27 15.36 -3.99
C HIS A 18 6.20 14.82 -2.90
N TYR A 19 7.50 15.14 -3.01
CA TYR A 19 8.49 14.72 -2.01
C TYR A 19 8.11 15.20 -0.61
N PHE A 20 7.67 16.44 -0.46
CA PHE A 20 7.01 16.91 0.76
C PHE A 20 5.90 17.88 0.38
N GLY A 21 4.65 17.45 0.61
CA GLY A 21 3.45 18.21 0.23
C GLY A 21 2.32 18.05 1.24
N ILE A 22 1.70 19.17 1.59
CA ILE A 22 0.60 19.28 2.58
C ILE A 22 -0.65 19.72 1.82
N ARG A 23 -1.83 19.21 2.19
CA ARG A 23 -3.10 19.57 1.56
C ARG A 23 -4.25 19.50 2.56
N SER A 24 -5.23 20.40 2.43
CA SER A 24 -6.46 20.34 3.20
C SER A 24 -7.43 19.30 2.61
N ARG A 25 -8.15 18.58 3.48
CA ARG A 25 -9.27 17.68 3.14
C ARG A 25 -10.59 18.44 2.95
N THR A 26 -10.52 19.53 2.21
CA THR A 26 -11.68 20.38 1.86
C THR A 26 -11.91 20.32 0.36
N SER A 27 -13.17 20.45 -0.05
CA SER A 27 -13.58 20.45 -1.46
C SER A 27 -14.84 21.29 -1.65
N PRO A 28 -15.01 21.98 -2.79
CA PRO A 28 -14.09 22.01 -3.94
C PRO A 28 -12.84 22.89 -3.69
N PHE A 29 -12.96 23.93 -2.88
CA PHE A 29 -11.84 24.77 -2.44
C PHE A 29 -10.91 24.03 -1.48
N HIS A 30 -9.61 24.18 -1.68
CA HIS A 30 -8.57 23.48 -0.92
C HIS A 30 -7.33 24.36 -0.80
N VAL A 31 -6.54 24.16 0.24
CA VAL A 31 -5.23 24.79 0.36
C VAL A 31 -4.18 23.71 0.25
N SER A 32 -3.11 23.97 -0.51
CA SER A 32 -1.98 23.07 -0.62
C SER A 32 -0.66 23.81 -0.39
N ALA A 33 0.36 23.08 0.04
CA ALA A 33 1.71 23.60 0.21
C ALA A 33 2.71 22.53 -0.18
N GLY A 34 3.92 22.93 -0.57
CA GLY A 34 4.95 21.98 -0.98
C GLY A 34 6.35 22.56 -1.00
N LEU A 35 7.32 21.64 -0.92
CA LEU A 35 8.74 21.90 -1.01
C LEU A 35 9.25 21.66 -2.44
N LEU A 36 10.10 22.56 -2.93
CA LEU A 36 10.95 22.34 -4.10
C LEU A 36 12.40 22.68 -3.76
N TRP A 37 13.35 22.01 -4.40
CA TRP A 37 14.77 22.38 -4.29
C TRP A 37 15.55 22.15 -5.58
N SER A 38 16.64 22.89 -5.75
CA SER A 38 17.62 22.73 -6.83
C SER A 38 18.99 23.25 -6.39
N THR A 39 20.05 22.91 -7.12
CA THR A 39 21.39 23.45 -6.87
C THR A 39 22.07 23.90 -8.16
N SER A 40 23.26 24.51 -8.03
CA SER A 40 24.12 24.83 -9.17
C SER A 40 24.76 23.59 -9.83
N GLN A 41 24.82 22.43 -9.15
CA GLN A 41 25.35 21.18 -9.71
C GLN A 41 24.30 20.46 -10.56
N GLU A 42 23.11 20.25 -10.01
CA GLU A 42 21.97 19.68 -10.73
C GLU A 42 20.82 20.71 -10.71
N PRO A 43 20.66 21.51 -11.79
CA PRO A 43 19.64 22.56 -11.87
C PRO A 43 18.23 22.01 -12.09
N LYS A 44 18.04 20.69 -12.19
CA LYS A 44 16.72 20.05 -12.20
C LYS A 44 16.01 20.34 -10.88
N LEU A 45 14.88 21.04 -10.98
CA LEU A 45 14.00 21.34 -9.86
C LEU A 45 13.32 20.05 -9.38
N ARG A 46 13.59 19.67 -8.12
CA ARG A 46 12.95 18.56 -7.43
C ARG A 46 11.63 19.04 -6.83
N HIS A 47 10.55 18.29 -7.01
CA HIS A 47 9.21 18.65 -6.50
C HIS A 47 8.29 17.42 -6.42
N GLU A 48 7.95 16.85 -7.59
CA GLU A 48 7.21 15.59 -7.70
C GLU A 48 8.12 14.37 -7.47
N CYS A 49 7.61 13.35 -6.78
CA CYS A 49 8.26 12.05 -6.64
C CYS A 49 8.36 11.35 -8.01
N LEU A 50 9.55 11.31 -8.59
CA LEU A 50 9.81 10.68 -9.88
C LEU A 50 10.96 9.67 -9.76
N GLU A 51 10.75 8.41 -10.19
CA GLU A 51 11.85 7.42 -10.24
C GLU A 51 13.02 7.87 -11.14
N SER A 52 12.72 8.72 -12.14
CA SER A 52 13.74 9.34 -13.01
C SER A 52 14.75 10.21 -12.27
N ASP A 53 14.43 10.65 -11.05
CA ASP A 53 15.32 11.48 -10.23
C ASP A 53 16.42 10.64 -9.57
N ARG A 54 16.20 9.33 -9.44
CA ARG A 54 17.16 8.34 -8.93
C ARG A 54 17.81 8.80 -7.62
N LEU A 55 17.02 9.32 -6.68
CA LEU A 55 17.52 9.69 -5.35
C LEU A 55 17.97 8.43 -4.58
N GLU A 56 19.03 8.57 -3.78
CA GLU A 56 19.62 7.49 -2.98
C GLU A 56 18.58 6.86 -2.05
N GLN A 57 17.78 7.70 -1.39
CA GLN A 57 16.61 7.29 -0.61
C GLN A 57 15.65 8.47 -0.47
N TYR A 58 14.34 8.20 -0.37
CA TYR A 58 13.40 9.10 0.26
C TYR A 58 12.24 8.31 0.87
N GLY A 59 11.68 8.82 1.96
CA GLY A 59 10.47 8.27 2.55
C GLY A 59 10.28 8.63 4.02
N TRP A 60 9.07 8.40 4.51
CA TRP A 60 8.68 8.59 5.89
C TRP A 60 9.34 7.53 6.78
N LEU A 61 10.13 7.98 7.76
CA LEU A 61 10.69 7.11 8.79
C LEU A 61 9.64 6.86 9.88
N GLU A 62 8.92 7.94 10.23
CA GLU A 62 7.86 7.95 11.23
C GLU A 62 6.68 8.76 10.67
N HIS A 63 5.46 8.23 10.69
CA HIS A 63 4.26 8.98 10.30
C HIS A 63 3.00 8.39 10.93
N ASP A 64 2.34 9.14 11.80
CA ASP A 64 1.22 8.64 12.60
C ASP A 64 -0.16 8.81 11.91
N GLY A 65 -0.19 9.58 10.81
CA GLY A 65 -1.38 9.82 9.98
C GLY A 65 -2.32 10.91 10.49
N ARG A 66 -1.99 11.55 11.62
CA ARG A 66 -2.84 12.56 12.26
C ARG A 66 -2.09 13.82 12.66
N THR A 67 -1.04 13.72 13.46
CA THR A 67 -0.39 14.84 14.15
C THR A 67 1.09 15.00 13.85
N PHE A 68 1.76 13.96 13.33
CA PHE A 68 3.20 13.97 13.13
C PHE A 68 3.65 13.09 11.96
N GLY A 69 4.67 13.58 11.25
CA GLY A 69 5.46 12.79 10.32
C GLY A 69 6.88 13.33 10.17
N SER A 70 7.88 12.46 10.12
CA SER A 70 9.29 12.75 9.86
C SER A 70 9.80 11.90 8.71
N GLN A 71 10.45 12.54 7.75
CA GLN A 71 10.97 11.94 6.52
C GLN A 71 12.39 12.46 6.27
N ALA A 72 13.26 11.57 5.78
CA ALA A 72 14.55 11.93 5.22
C ALA A 72 14.53 11.79 3.68
N ILE A 73 15.18 12.73 3.00
CA ILE A 73 15.39 12.72 1.55
C ILE A 73 16.90 12.83 1.31
N ARG A 74 17.49 11.81 0.66
CA ARG A 74 18.93 11.69 0.40
C ARG A 74 19.19 11.97 -1.08
N ASP A 75 19.46 13.23 -1.43
CA ASP A 75 19.78 13.66 -2.80
C ASP A 75 21.29 13.63 -3.01
N GLN A 76 21.79 12.47 -3.43
CA GLN A 76 23.21 12.21 -3.64
C GLN A 76 23.80 12.96 -4.85
N HIS A 77 22.97 13.39 -5.80
CA HIS A 77 23.42 14.19 -6.94
C HIS A 77 23.76 15.62 -6.53
N ASN A 78 23.06 16.13 -5.50
CA ASN A 78 23.26 17.45 -4.93
C ASN A 78 24.11 17.44 -3.63
N ASN A 79 24.50 16.25 -3.15
CA ASN A 79 25.09 16.03 -1.82
C ASN A 79 24.27 16.62 -0.66
N LEU A 80 22.93 16.61 -0.76
CA LEU A 80 22.03 17.15 0.26
C LEU A 80 21.24 16.05 0.98
N LEU A 81 21.21 16.13 2.31
CA LEU A 81 20.24 15.46 3.16
C LEU A 81 19.18 16.51 3.54
N LEU A 82 17.93 16.25 3.22
CA LEU A 82 16.79 17.07 3.64
C LEU A 82 15.94 16.28 4.63
N ASP A 83 15.88 16.75 5.88
CA ASP A 83 14.99 16.22 6.90
C ASP A 83 13.73 17.08 6.96
N THR A 84 12.61 16.49 6.53
CA THR A 84 11.30 17.17 6.44
C THR A 84 10.36 16.64 7.52
N THR A 85 9.80 17.54 8.32
CA THR A 85 8.85 17.19 9.38
C THR A 85 7.53 17.93 9.18
N PHE A 86 6.42 17.21 9.29
CA PHE A 86 5.06 17.76 9.44
C PHE A 86 4.61 17.57 10.89
N LEU A 87 4.05 18.61 11.50
CA LEU A 87 3.38 18.49 12.80
C LEU A 87 2.13 19.37 12.92
N LYS A 88 1.19 18.96 13.78
CA LYS A 88 0.12 19.83 14.29
C LYS A 88 0.54 20.43 15.62
N PRO A 89 0.47 21.75 15.83
CA PRO A 89 0.77 22.38 17.12
C PRO A 89 -0.10 21.79 18.25
N PRO A 90 0.47 21.36 19.39
CA PRO A 90 -0.33 20.92 20.52
C PRO A 90 -1.09 22.07 21.19
N THR A 91 -2.37 21.83 21.51
CA THR A 91 -3.26 22.74 22.26
C THR A 91 -3.37 22.34 23.73
N SER A 92 -3.05 21.07 24.04
CA SER A 92 -2.85 20.55 25.40
C SER A 92 -1.87 19.36 25.33
N PRO A 93 -1.50 18.72 26.46
CA PRO A 93 -0.63 17.54 26.44
C PRO A 93 -1.15 16.35 25.62
N THR A 94 -2.44 16.31 25.25
CA THR A 94 -3.07 15.21 24.50
C THR A 94 -3.91 15.67 23.32
N THR A 95 -4.01 16.97 23.05
CA THR A 95 -4.81 17.55 21.95
C THR A 95 -3.97 18.45 21.06
N PHE A 96 -4.36 18.55 19.80
CA PHE A 96 -3.61 19.23 18.75
C PHE A 96 -4.54 20.16 17.97
N ALA A 97 -3.97 21.21 17.39
CA ALA A 97 -4.69 22.17 16.56
C ALA A 97 -5.28 21.44 15.34
N THR A 98 -6.50 21.82 14.97
CA THR A 98 -7.23 21.22 13.86
C THR A 98 -7.15 22.06 12.59
N ARG A 99 -6.87 23.37 12.75
CA ARG A 99 -6.88 24.39 11.70
C ARG A 99 -5.51 25.04 11.45
N SER A 100 -4.49 24.53 12.13
CA SER A 100 -3.12 25.02 12.06
C SER A 100 -2.16 23.84 11.90
N TRP A 101 -1.09 24.04 11.15
CA TRP A 101 -0.01 23.06 10.98
C TRP A 101 1.32 23.77 10.90
N ALA A 102 2.39 23.04 11.23
CA ALA A 102 3.74 23.53 11.08
C ALA A 102 4.60 22.51 10.32
N ALA A 103 5.55 23.02 9.54
CA ALA A 103 6.53 22.24 8.81
C ALA A 103 7.94 22.70 9.16
N ARG A 104 8.86 21.75 9.20
CA ARG A 104 10.29 21.96 9.38
C ARG A 104 11.03 21.32 8.21
N VAL A 105 11.95 22.06 7.60
CA VAL A 105 12.83 21.56 6.54
C VAL A 105 14.25 21.89 6.95
N ALA A 106 14.99 20.91 7.45
CA ALA A 106 16.42 21.03 7.72
C ALA A 106 17.22 20.46 6.54
N VAL A 107 18.31 21.13 6.18
CA VAL A 107 19.18 20.74 5.07
C VAL A 107 20.62 20.74 5.55
N THR A 108 21.32 19.64 5.29
CA THR A 108 22.73 19.42 5.66
C THR A 108 23.47 18.65 4.55
N PRO A 109 24.81 18.65 4.51
CA PRO A 109 25.61 17.75 3.68
C PRO A 109 25.24 16.28 3.89
N LEU A 110 24.89 15.58 2.81
CA LEU A 110 24.66 14.13 2.85
C LEU A 110 25.95 13.35 3.15
N ARG A 111 27.08 13.85 2.65
CA ARG A 111 28.44 13.35 2.88
C ARG A 111 29.35 14.51 3.22
N ALA A 112 30.00 14.43 4.38
CA ALA A 112 30.88 15.49 4.90
C ALA A 112 32.24 15.59 4.16
N ASP A 113 32.63 14.54 3.44
CA ASP A 113 33.88 14.41 2.69
C ASP A 113 33.75 14.69 1.18
N ALA A 114 32.52 14.90 0.70
CA ALA A 114 32.23 15.18 -0.70
C ALA A 114 32.11 16.69 -0.99
N ALA A 115 32.36 17.09 -2.24
CA ALA A 115 32.17 18.46 -2.68
C ALA A 115 30.71 18.90 -2.50
N LEU A 116 30.52 20.15 -2.08
CA LEU A 116 29.21 20.78 -1.94
C LEU A 116 28.93 21.67 -3.15
N PRO A 117 27.67 21.83 -3.56
CA PRO A 117 27.32 22.75 -4.63
C PRO A 117 27.57 24.20 -4.20
N ASP A 118 27.98 25.05 -5.15
CA ASP A 118 28.25 26.47 -4.87
C ASP A 118 27.00 27.21 -4.36
N THR A 119 25.83 26.80 -4.84
CA THR A 119 24.53 27.39 -4.50
C THR A 119 23.47 26.31 -4.39
N ALA A 120 22.66 26.36 -3.34
CA ALA A 120 21.41 25.61 -3.20
C ALA A 120 20.24 26.59 -3.02
N SER A 121 19.10 26.26 -3.63
CA SER A 121 17.86 27.03 -3.53
C SER A 121 16.73 26.13 -3.02
N LEU A 122 16.08 26.56 -1.93
CA LEU A 122 14.86 25.99 -1.39
C LEU A 122 13.69 26.91 -1.71
N PHE A 123 12.58 26.33 -2.14
CA PHE A 123 11.32 27.02 -2.36
C PHE A 123 10.24 26.32 -1.55
N PHE A 124 9.47 27.08 -0.78
CA PHE A 124 8.26 26.57 -0.15
C PHE A 124 7.09 27.44 -0.57
N TYR A 125 6.07 26.83 -1.17
CA TYR A 125 4.87 27.54 -1.63
C TYR A 125 3.64 27.18 -0.79
N LEU A 126 2.69 28.10 -0.80
CA LEU A 126 1.33 27.95 -0.27
C LEU A 126 0.36 28.40 -1.37
N ASP A 127 -0.38 27.45 -1.91
CA ASP A 127 -1.36 27.61 -2.98
C ASP A 127 -2.79 27.57 -2.41
N LEU A 128 -3.51 28.67 -2.56
CA LEU A 128 -4.92 28.80 -2.20
C LEU A 128 -5.78 28.27 -3.36
N GLY A 129 -5.80 26.94 -3.49
CA GLY A 129 -6.49 26.20 -4.53
C GLY A 129 -8.01 26.43 -4.58
N CYS A 130 -8.54 26.38 -5.81
CA CYS A 130 -9.93 26.69 -6.12
C CYS A 130 -10.67 25.48 -6.72
N GLU A 131 -11.92 25.70 -7.17
CA GLU A 131 -12.68 24.69 -7.93
C GLU A 131 -12.05 24.36 -9.30
N ASP A 132 -11.13 25.19 -9.76
CA ASP A 132 -10.37 25.06 -11.01
C ASP A 132 -8.85 25.03 -10.70
N ASP A 133 -8.18 23.99 -11.21
CA ASP A 133 -6.74 23.78 -11.06
C ASP A 133 -5.92 24.48 -12.17
N SER A 134 -6.56 25.18 -13.11
CA SER A 134 -5.84 25.97 -14.12
C SER A 134 -4.97 27.05 -13.48
N LEU A 135 -3.68 27.10 -13.83
CA LEU A 135 -2.73 28.10 -13.32
C LEU A 135 -3.15 29.55 -13.63
N THR A 136 -4.05 29.73 -14.60
CA THR A 136 -4.65 31.01 -14.99
C THR A 136 -5.83 31.45 -14.11
N HIS A 137 -6.33 30.58 -13.22
CA HIS A 137 -7.52 30.88 -12.42
C HIS A 137 -7.27 32.06 -11.46
N ALA A 138 -8.26 32.94 -11.34
CA ALA A 138 -8.09 34.28 -10.76
C ALA A 138 -7.60 34.32 -9.30
N CYS A 139 -7.83 33.25 -8.53
CA CYS A 139 -7.42 33.10 -7.13
C CYS A 139 -5.96 32.62 -6.96
N ARG A 140 -5.40 31.91 -7.95
CA ARG A 140 -4.01 31.42 -7.94
C ARG A 140 -2.98 32.55 -8.16
N ARG A 141 -3.45 33.79 -8.28
CA ARG A 141 -2.61 35.00 -8.29
C ARG A 141 -2.09 35.38 -6.91
N ASP A 142 -2.70 34.83 -5.85
CA ASP A 142 -2.34 35.09 -4.45
C ASP A 142 -1.49 33.96 -3.84
N THR A 143 -0.94 33.05 -4.65
CA THR A 143 0.00 32.00 -4.21
C THR A 143 1.21 32.62 -3.53
N GLN A 144 1.42 32.30 -2.25
CA GLN A 144 2.54 32.79 -1.47
C GLN A 144 3.72 31.84 -1.62
N GLN A 145 4.94 32.38 -1.67
CA GLN A 145 6.17 31.58 -1.70
C GLN A 145 7.28 32.20 -0.89
N VAL A 146 8.09 31.35 -0.25
CA VAL A 146 9.36 31.69 0.39
C VAL A 146 10.47 31.01 -0.41
N GLN A 147 11.42 31.80 -0.91
CA GLN A 147 12.65 31.30 -1.52
C GLN A 147 13.84 31.61 -0.62
N LEU A 148 14.65 30.60 -0.33
CA LEU A 148 15.95 30.75 0.32
C LEU A 148 17.04 30.25 -0.64
N THR A 149 18.02 31.09 -0.91
CA THR A 149 19.19 30.73 -1.73
C THR A 149 20.46 30.97 -0.92
N PHE A 150 21.30 29.94 -0.78
CA PHE A 150 22.47 29.94 0.08
C PHE A 150 23.62 29.17 -0.57
N SER A 151 24.82 29.29 0.00
CA SER A 151 26.00 28.51 -0.43
C SER A 151 26.30 27.44 0.62
N PRO A 152 26.05 26.14 0.35
CA PRO A 152 26.31 25.04 1.27
C PRO A 152 27.75 24.94 1.79
N SER A 153 28.74 25.46 1.06
CA SER A 153 30.14 25.51 1.52
C SER A 153 30.40 26.59 2.59
N ILE A 154 29.45 27.51 2.81
CA ILE A 154 29.51 28.59 3.81
C ILE A 154 28.48 28.35 4.93
N VAL A 155 27.28 27.91 4.57
CA VAL A 155 26.18 27.57 5.48
C VAL A 155 25.84 26.11 5.25
N ASN A 156 26.45 25.24 6.06
CA ASN A 156 26.29 23.79 5.95
C ASN A 156 25.13 23.24 6.81
N ASP A 157 24.48 24.07 7.61
CA ASP A 157 23.22 23.78 8.26
C ASP A 157 22.19 24.91 7.99
N LEU A 158 21.05 24.54 7.40
CA LEU A 158 19.94 25.47 7.21
C LEU A 158 18.65 24.80 7.67
N THR A 159 17.90 25.45 8.56
CA THR A 159 16.56 24.99 8.95
C THR A 159 15.52 26.07 8.68
N LEU A 160 14.55 25.74 7.82
CA LEU A 160 13.35 26.54 7.57
C LEU A 160 12.20 26.01 8.41
N HIS A 161 11.58 26.88 9.20
CA HIS A 161 10.34 26.61 9.92
C HIS A 161 9.20 27.41 9.30
N LEU A 162 8.07 26.74 9.13
CA LEU A 162 6.86 27.27 8.51
C LEU A 162 5.70 26.98 9.45
N LEU A 163 4.92 28.01 9.78
CA LEU A 163 3.69 27.89 10.55
C LEU A 163 2.55 28.44 9.69
N TYR A 164 1.49 27.65 9.52
CA TYR A 164 0.27 28.05 8.86
C TYR A 164 -0.90 27.91 9.84
N ASP A 165 -1.77 28.92 9.86
CA ASP A 165 -2.80 29.04 10.87
C ASP A 165 -4.08 29.70 10.30
N GLU A 166 -5.19 28.96 10.27
CA GLU A 166 -6.51 29.50 9.91
C GLU A 166 -7.29 30.01 11.14
N ALA A 167 -6.78 29.75 12.35
CA ALA A 167 -7.48 29.99 13.61
C ALA A 167 -6.47 30.40 14.71
N PRO A 168 -5.99 31.66 14.72
CA PRO A 168 -4.93 32.13 15.63
C PRO A 168 -5.27 32.05 17.13
N ASP A 169 -6.52 31.74 17.49
CA ASP A 169 -6.96 31.45 18.86
C ASP A 169 -6.75 29.97 19.28
N GLU A 170 -6.52 29.04 18.34
CA GLU A 170 -6.18 27.63 18.64
C GLU A 170 -4.72 27.48 19.10
N VAL A 171 -3.80 28.26 18.53
CA VAL A 171 -2.35 28.15 18.80
C VAL A 171 -1.97 29.03 19.98
N LEU A 172 -1.11 28.52 20.88
CA LEU A 172 -0.62 29.31 22.01
C LEU A 172 0.13 30.56 21.50
N PRO A 173 -0.16 31.79 22.00
CA PRO A 173 0.46 33.04 21.53
C PRO A 173 1.99 33.07 21.60
N THR A 174 2.57 32.16 22.38
CA THR A 174 4.01 31.94 22.53
C THR A 174 4.46 30.62 21.89
N THR A 175 4.09 30.38 20.63
CA THR A 175 4.63 29.27 19.82
C THR A 175 5.65 29.78 18.79
N PRO A 176 6.78 30.40 19.20
CA PRO A 176 7.85 30.75 18.26
C PRO A 176 8.54 29.48 17.75
N VAL A 177 9.24 29.63 16.62
CA VAL A 177 10.07 28.62 15.95
C VAL A 177 10.87 27.69 16.90
N VAL A 178 11.46 28.25 17.95
CA VAL A 178 12.27 27.54 18.96
C VAL A 178 11.49 26.45 19.72
N VAL A 179 10.17 26.59 19.85
CA VAL A 179 9.31 25.61 20.54
C VAL A 179 9.14 24.34 19.70
N MET A 180 9.17 24.41 18.37
CA MET A 180 9.01 23.22 17.52
C MET A 180 10.14 22.20 17.74
N ASP A 181 11.40 22.64 17.66
CA ASP A 181 12.56 21.75 17.83
C ASP A 181 12.61 21.12 19.22
N GLY A 182 12.27 21.90 20.27
CA GLY A 182 12.18 21.40 21.64
C GLY A 182 11.08 20.35 21.86
N MET A 183 10.11 20.25 20.93
CA MET A 183 8.99 19.31 21.01
C MET A 183 9.18 18.06 20.15
N LEU A 184 10.04 18.08 19.12
CA LEU A 184 10.29 16.90 18.27
C LEU A 184 10.59 15.61 19.07
N PRO A 185 11.41 15.63 20.14
CA PRO A 185 11.68 14.41 20.92
C PRO A 185 10.43 13.78 21.54
N SER A 186 9.40 14.56 21.90
CA SER A 186 8.17 14.00 22.48
C SER A 186 7.26 13.39 21.41
N PHE A 187 7.24 13.95 20.19
CA PHE A 187 6.55 13.36 19.04
C PHE A 187 7.18 12.03 18.62
N HIS A 188 8.50 11.97 18.48
CA HIS A 188 9.25 10.73 18.22
C HIS A 188 8.96 9.67 19.31
N SER A 189 9.06 10.06 20.59
CA SER A 189 8.75 9.14 21.71
C SER A 189 7.31 8.63 21.68
N ALA A 190 6.35 9.49 21.33
CA ALA A 190 4.94 9.13 21.23
C ALA A 190 4.65 8.20 20.05
N PHE A 191 5.30 8.42 18.89
CA PHE A 191 5.21 7.52 17.74
C PHE A 191 5.80 6.14 18.09
N GLN A 192 7.00 6.09 18.66
CA GLN A 192 7.65 4.82 19.03
C GLN A 192 6.80 4.03 20.04
N ALA A 193 6.31 4.68 21.09
CA ALA A 193 5.44 4.02 22.09
C ALA A 193 4.14 3.47 21.47
N LYS A 194 3.52 4.23 20.54
CA LYS A 194 2.32 3.81 19.80
C LYS A 194 2.61 2.64 18.84
N PHE A 195 3.77 2.66 18.18
CA PHE A 195 4.20 1.57 17.29
C PHE A 195 4.44 0.27 18.07
N GLN A 196 5.22 0.33 19.17
CA GLN A 196 5.50 -0.82 20.01
C GLN A 196 4.24 -1.38 20.70
N ALA A 197 3.29 -0.52 21.08
CA ALA A 197 2.00 -0.96 21.60
C ALA A 197 1.10 -1.63 20.54
N ALA A 198 1.21 -1.22 19.27
CA ALA A 198 0.46 -1.82 18.17
C ALA A 198 1.09 -3.12 17.64
N PHE A 199 2.42 -3.24 17.71
CA PHE A 199 3.19 -4.38 17.18
C PHE A 199 4.18 -4.96 18.20
N PRO A 200 3.71 -5.47 19.37
CA PRO A 200 4.56 -5.87 20.49
C PRO A 200 5.44 -7.12 20.26
N HIS A 201 5.34 -7.74 19.08
CA HIS A 201 6.05 -8.97 18.71
C HIS A 201 7.13 -8.75 17.63
N ILE A 202 7.31 -7.52 17.13
CA ILE A 202 8.41 -7.21 16.20
C ILE A 202 9.73 -7.17 16.98
N SER A 203 10.72 -7.96 16.55
CA SER A 203 12.07 -7.92 17.12
C SER A 203 12.74 -6.56 16.86
N PRO A 204 13.55 -6.00 17.80
CA PRO A 204 14.19 -4.68 17.66
C PRO A 204 15.02 -4.49 16.37
N GLU A 205 15.60 -5.57 15.84
CA GLU A 205 16.34 -5.55 14.57
C GLU A 205 15.49 -5.23 13.33
N PHE A 206 14.17 -5.48 13.41
CA PHE A 206 13.20 -5.20 12.35
C PHE A 206 12.30 -4.00 12.65
N GLU A 207 12.38 -3.38 13.85
CA GLU A 207 11.61 -2.17 14.18
C GLU A 207 11.77 -1.06 13.12
N PRO A 208 12.97 -0.70 12.62
CA PRO A 208 13.12 0.36 11.61
C PRO A 208 12.42 0.04 10.28
N LEU A 209 12.43 -1.24 9.86
CA LEU A 209 11.72 -1.70 8.66
C LEU A 209 10.20 -1.62 8.88
N GLY A 210 9.70 -2.10 10.02
CA GLY A 210 8.27 -2.05 10.35
C GLY A 210 7.74 -0.61 10.47
N GLN A 211 8.49 0.27 11.14
CA GLN A 211 8.18 1.68 11.26
C GLN A 211 8.15 2.38 9.91
N ALA A 212 9.17 2.19 9.06
CA ALA A 212 9.19 2.77 7.72
C ALA A 212 8.09 2.21 6.80
N ALA A 213 7.81 0.91 6.85
CA ALA A 213 6.75 0.27 6.07
C ALA A 213 5.37 0.87 6.40
N LEU A 214 5.05 0.99 7.70
CA LEU A 214 3.82 1.61 8.16
C LEU A 214 3.77 3.11 7.82
N SER A 215 4.86 3.83 8.09
CA SER A 215 4.93 5.28 7.93
C SER A 215 4.81 5.71 6.48
N ASN A 216 5.41 4.99 5.55
CA ASN A 216 5.27 5.26 4.12
C ASN A 216 3.88 4.87 3.58
N LEU A 217 3.26 3.80 4.08
CA LEU A 217 1.87 3.47 3.74
C LEU A 217 0.91 4.58 4.19
N ILE A 218 1.08 5.09 5.41
CA ILE A 218 0.23 6.15 5.97
C ILE A 218 0.54 7.52 5.32
N GLY A 219 1.81 7.87 5.15
CA GLY A 219 2.23 9.10 4.47
C GLY A 219 1.94 9.10 2.95
N GLY A 220 1.65 7.94 2.37
CA GLY A 220 1.15 7.78 1.00
C GLY A 220 -0.34 8.11 0.83
N ILE A 221 -1.11 8.24 1.92
CA ILE A 221 -2.56 8.55 1.87
C ILE A 221 -2.76 9.94 1.25
N GLY A 222 -3.38 9.98 0.06
CA GLY A 222 -3.71 11.22 -0.64
C GLY A 222 -5.18 11.63 -0.49
N TYR A 223 -5.49 12.90 -0.78
CA TYR A 223 -6.86 13.39 -0.92
C TYR A 223 -7.07 14.00 -2.31
N PHE A 224 -8.00 13.43 -3.07
CA PHE A 224 -8.25 13.74 -4.47
C PHE A 224 -9.69 14.21 -4.68
N TYR A 225 -9.88 15.22 -5.52
CA TYR A 225 -11.18 15.74 -5.94
C TYR A 225 -11.10 16.10 -7.43
N GLY A 226 -12.15 15.82 -8.20
CA GLY A 226 -12.17 16.05 -9.65
C GLY A 226 -13.37 15.40 -10.34
N ARG A 227 -13.48 15.61 -11.65
CA ARG A 227 -14.49 14.96 -12.51
C ARG A 227 -13.84 13.90 -13.39
N TYR A 228 -14.47 12.74 -13.51
CA TYR A 228 -14.00 11.53 -14.25
C TYR A 228 -13.71 11.70 -15.76
N ALA A 229 -13.82 12.90 -16.34
CA ALA A 229 -13.84 13.08 -17.79
C ALA A 229 -13.37 14.48 -18.26
N CYS A 230 -12.52 15.17 -17.51
CA CYS A 230 -12.04 16.49 -17.93
C CYS A 230 -10.59 16.78 -17.52
N TRP A 231 -9.71 16.57 -18.51
CA TRP A 231 -8.37 17.14 -18.67
C TRP A 231 -8.03 18.27 -17.68
N SER A 232 -7.27 17.97 -16.63
CA SER A 232 -6.29 18.85 -15.95
C SER A 232 -5.86 18.39 -14.55
N SER A 233 -6.33 17.25 -14.03
CA SER A 233 -5.92 16.84 -12.68
C SER A 233 -4.49 16.29 -12.65
N LEU A 234 -3.74 16.54 -11.56
CA LEU A 234 -2.41 15.95 -11.34
C LEU A 234 -2.42 14.41 -11.39
N ALA A 235 -3.57 13.79 -11.09
CA ALA A 235 -3.76 12.35 -11.20
C ALA A 235 -3.79 11.86 -12.66
N GLU A 236 -4.38 12.61 -13.59
CA GLU A 236 -4.37 12.32 -15.03
C GLU A 236 -2.98 12.51 -15.63
N ALA A 237 -2.23 13.53 -15.19
CA ALA A 237 -0.90 13.86 -15.72
C ALA A 237 0.14 12.73 -15.58
N ARG A 238 -0.09 11.77 -14.68
CA ARG A 238 0.79 10.62 -14.41
C ARG A 238 0.37 9.34 -15.14
N VAL A 239 -0.73 9.36 -15.89
CA VAL A 239 -1.32 8.20 -16.55
C VAL A 239 -1.41 8.47 -18.06
N PRO A 240 -0.76 7.67 -18.92
CA PRO A 240 -0.95 7.78 -20.37
C PRO A 240 -2.44 7.71 -20.73
N ALA A 241 -2.88 8.55 -21.67
CA ALA A 241 -4.30 8.82 -21.93
C ALA A 241 -5.14 7.55 -22.22
N GLU A 242 -4.51 6.56 -22.85
CA GLU A 242 -5.04 5.23 -23.13
C GLU A 242 -5.46 4.43 -21.87
N PHE A 243 -4.85 4.70 -20.71
CA PHE A 243 -5.14 4.02 -19.44
C PHE A 243 -6.05 4.82 -18.49
N ILE A 244 -6.38 6.08 -18.82
CA ILE A 244 -7.30 6.90 -18.01
C ILE A 244 -8.73 6.34 -18.06
N THR A 245 -9.18 5.88 -19.23
CA THR A 245 -10.58 5.48 -19.45
C THR A 245 -10.95 4.22 -18.66
N GLN A 246 -11.85 4.36 -17.70
CA GLN A 246 -12.37 3.26 -16.88
C GLN A 246 -13.67 2.69 -17.47
N PHE A 247 -13.83 1.36 -17.42
CA PHE A 247 -14.97 0.65 -17.99
C PHE A 247 -15.84 0.02 -16.89
N PRO A 248 -17.16 0.34 -16.79
CA PRO A 248 -18.04 -0.12 -15.70
C PRO A 248 -18.43 -1.61 -15.77
N THR A 249 -17.85 -2.36 -16.72
CA THR A 249 -18.01 -3.80 -16.92
C THR A 249 -16.82 -4.62 -16.41
N HIS A 250 -15.63 -4.02 -16.33
CA HIS A 250 -14.43 -4.68 -15.81
C HIS A 250 -14.40 -4.56 -14.29
N ALA A 251 -14.00 -5.63 -13.59
CA ALA A 251 -13.85 -5.64 -12.14
C ALA A 251 -12.41 -5.96 -11.73
N ASN A 252 -12.07 -5.58 -10.50
CA ASN A 252 -10.87 -6.00 -9.81
C ASN A 252 -11.24 -6.97 -8.69
N PRO A 253 -10.31 -7.82 -8.20
CA PRO A 253 -10.54 -8.66 -7.02
C PRO A 253 -11.07 -7.83 -5.84
N PRO A 254 -12.13 -8.26 -5.14
CA PRO A 254 -12.81 -7.45 -4.12
C PRO A 254 -12.07 -7.44 -2.77
N SER A 255 -10.77 -7.14 -2.78
CA SER A 255 -9.87 -7.20 -1.62
C SER A 255 -10.28 -6.28 -0.46
N LEU A 256 -11.06 -5.22 -0.73
CA LEU A 256 -11.69 -4.40 0.30
C LEU A 256 -12.54 -5.24 1.28
N LEU A 257 -13.16 -6.34 0.82
CA LEU A 257 -13.91 -7.24 1.70
C LEU A 257 -13.01 -7.94 2.72
N LEU A 258 -11.76 -8.28 2.37
CA LEU A 258 -10.78 -8.85 3.30
C LEU A 258 -10.42 -7.83 4.39
N ALA A 259 -10.25 -6.56 4.03
CA ALA A 259 -10.01 -5.49 4.99
C ALA A 259 -11.24 -5.26 5.90
N VAL A 260 -12.46 -5.27 5.35
CA VAL A 260 -13.70 -5.18 6.15
C VAL A 260 -13.81 -6.35 7.12
N GLU A 261 -13.50 -7.57 6.70
CA GLU A 261 -13.49 -8.77 7.55
C GLU A 261 -12.56 -8.62 8.76
N LYS A 262 -11.34 -8.12 8.55
CA LYS A 262 -10.38 -7.85 9.65
C LYS A 262 -10.82 -6.74 10.59
N LEU A 263 -11.64 -5.80 10.12
CA LEU A 263 -12.21 -4.73 10.96
C LEU A 263 -13.46 -5.17 11.74
N LEU A 264 -14.14 -6.27 11.37
CA LEU A 264 -15.38 -6.71 12.02
C LEU A 264 -15.28 -6.87 13.56
N PRO A 265 -14.21 -7.46 14.14
CA PRO A 265 -14.08 -7.58 15.60
C PRO A 265 -14.03 -6.24 16.33
N HIS A 266 -13.63 -5.16 15.65
CA HIS A 266 -13.49 -3.81 16.19
C HIS A 266 -14.68 -2.90 15.89
N LEU A 267 -15.60 -3.32 15.01
CA LEU A 267 -16.76 -2.54 14.55
C LEU A 267 -18.15 -3.20 14.76
N PRO A 268 -18.38 -4.13 15.72
CA PRO A 268 -19.66 -4.83 15.86
C PRO A 268 -20.79 -3.85 16.17
N GLN A 269 -21.91 -3.96 15.45
CA GLN A 269 -23.09 -3.06 15.56
C GLN A 269 -22.77 -1.55 15.44
N SER A 270 -21.62 -1.19 14.87
CA SER A 270 -21.23 0.22 14.74
C SER A 270 -22.08 0.95 13.70
N ALA A 271 -22.37 2.23 13.96
CA ALA A 271 -23.06 3.10 13.01
C ALA A 271 -22.33 3.18 11.65
N VAL A 272 -21.00 3.04 11.65
CA VAL A 272 -20.16 2.96 10.45
C VAL A 272 -20.50 1.71 9.63
N LEU A 273 -20.55 0.53 10.25
CA LEU A 273 -20.86 -0.71 9.55
C LEU A 273 -22.31 -0.74 9.03
N HIS A 274 -23.26 -0.25 9.81
CA HIS A 274 -24.65 -0.05 9.36
C HIS A 274 -24.75 0.92 8.17
N ARG A 275 -23.93 2.00 8.15
CA ARG A 275 -23.85 2.95 7.03
C ARG A 275 -23.18 2.35 5.79
N TRP A 276 -22.27 1.39 5.93
CA TRP A 276 -21.60 0.72 4.81
C TRP A 276 -22.42 -0.44 4.20
N TRP A 277 -23.26 -1.11 5.01
CA TRP A 277 -23.94 -2.34 4.60
C TRP A 277 -24.76 -2.23 3.29
N PRO A 278 -25.58 -1.19 3.05
CA PRO A 278 -26.33 -1.06 1.80
C PRO A 278 -25.45 -0.90 0.56
N GLN A 279 -24.28 -0.28 0.70
CA GLN A 279 -23.32 -0.02 -0.37
C GLN A 279 -22.53 -1.29 -0.69
N LEU A 280 -22.08 -2.03 0.34
CA LEU A 280 -21.42 -3.33 0.18
C LEU A 280 -22.34 -4.33 -0.54
N ARG A 281 -23.62 -4.42 -0.17
CA ARG A 281 -24.62 -5.25 -0.88
C ARG A 281 -24.78 -4.83 -2.35
N LYS A 282 -24.88 -3.52 -2.64
CA LYS A 282 -25.02 -3.01 -4.01
C LYS A 282 -23.79 -3.29 -4.88
N TRP A 283 -22.59 -3.04 -4.35
CA TRP A 283 -21.34 -3.34 -5.05
C TRP A 283 -21.19 -4.83 -5.31
N PHE A 284 -21.54 -5.66 -4.34
CA PHE A 284 -21.50 -7.10 -4.50
C PHE A 284 -22.51 -7.63 -5.54
N ALA A 285 -23.75 -7.14 -5.52
CA ALA A 285 -24.75 -7.48 -6.53
C ALA A 285 -24.34 -7.02 -7.93
N TRP A 286 -23.62 -5.89 -8.06
CA TRP A 286 -22.98 -5.50 -9.31
C TRP A 286 -21.91 -6.51 -9.73
N TYR A 287 -20.99 -6.88 -8.83
CA TYR A 287 -19.89 -7.81 -9.11
C TYR A 287 -20.42 -9.18 -9.58
N GLN A 288 -21.38 -9.76 -8.86
CA GLN A 288 -22.01 -11.03 -9.26
C GLN A 288 -22.61 -11.00 -10.66
N ARG A 289 -23.22 -9.86 -11.04
CA ARG A 289 -23.95 -9.71 -12.30
C ARG A 289 -23.02 -9.42 -13.47
N THR A 290 -21.94 -8.66 -13.26
CA THR A 290 -20.99 -8.31 -14.33
C THR A 290 -19.91 -9.36 -14.52
N GLN A 291 -19.55 -10.12 -13.48
CA GLN A 291 -18.54 -11.18 -13.50
C GLN A 291 -19.16 -12.59 -13.41
N ALA A 292 -20.39 -12.76 -13.91
CA ALA A 292 -21.02 -14.07 -14.03
C ALA A 292 -20.35 -14.87 -15.15
N GLY A 293 -19.96 -16.12 -14.88
CA GLY A 293 -19.61 -17.07 -15.92
C GLY A 293 -20.84 -17.66 -16.60
N GLU A 294 -20.63 -18.61 -17.51
CA GLU A 294 -21.72 -19.41 -18.08
C GLU A 294 -22.47 -20.19 -16.99
N GLU A 295 -21.73 -20.67 -15.98
CA GLU A 295 -22.27 -21.11 -14.71
C GLU A 295 -22.33 -19.94 -13.69
N PRO A 296 -23.41 -19.81 -12.90
CA PRO A 296 -23.40 -18.98 -11.68
C PRO A 296 -22.21 -19.37 -10.75
N HIS A 297 -21.65 -18.51 -9.85
CA HIS A 297 -20.54 -19.01 -8.96
C HIS A 297 -19.57 -18.09 -8.08
N THR A 298 -19.63 -16.73 -7.91
CA THR A 298 -18.51 -15.94 -7.22
C THR A 298 -18.75 -15.12 -5.88
N PHE A 299 -17.88 -15.26 -4.85
CA PHE A 299 -17.64 -14.44 -3.59
C PHE A 299 -18.69 -14.27 -2.42
N ARG A 300 -18.96 -15.21 -1.50
CA ARG A 300 -20.05 -15.03 -0.47
C ARG A 300 -19.71 -15.10 1.03
N ALA A 301 -18.71 -15.85 1.47
CA ALA A 301 -18.44 -16.10 2.89
C ALA A 301 -18.27 -14.83 3.75
N ILE A 302 -17.58 -13.81 3.25
CA ILE A 302 -17.35 -12.55 3.98
C ILE A 302 -18.65 -11.79 4.21
N LEU A 303 -19.57 -11.80 3.25
CA LEU A 303 -20.83 -11.07 3.37
C LEU A 303 -21.82 -11.76 4.31
N ALA A 304 -21.70 -13.08 4.50
CA ALA A 304 -22.39 -13.76 5.60
C ALA A 304 -21.93 -13.22 6.97
N LYS A 305 -20.61 -13.02 7.15
CA LYS A 305 -20.03 -12.46 8.38
C LYS A 305 -20.44 -11.00 8.59
N VAL A 306 -20.41 -10.17 7.55
CA VAL A 306 -20.86 -8.76 7.61
C VAL A 306 -22.35 -8.68 7.92
N ALA A 307 -23.21 -9.47 7.24
CA ALA A 307 -24.64 -9.53 7.49
C ALA A 307 -24.94 -9.88 8.96
N LEU A 308 -24.26 -10.90 9.51
CA LEU A 308 -24.40 -11.29 10.91
C LEU A 308 -23.95 -10.16 11.87
N ALA A 309 -22.85 -9.48 11.57
CA ALA A 309 -22.31 -8.38 12.39
C ALA A 309 -23.21 -7.12 12.44
N VAL A 310 -24.12 -6.96 11.46
CA VAL A 310 -25.18 -5.91 11.46
C VAL A 310 -26.56 -6.43 11.86
N GLY A 311 -26.68 -7.70 12.27
CA GLY A 311 -27.95 -8.32 12.71
C GLY A 311 -28.87 -8.81 11.57
N ASP A 312 -28.42 -8.79 10.32
CA ASP A 312 -29.15 -9.25 9.14
C ASP A 312 -29.07 -10.79 9.02
N THR A 313 -29.74 -11.48 9.95
CA THR A 313 -29.68 -12.95 10.09
C THR A 313 -30.26 -13.71 8.90
N VAL A 314 -31.09 -13.06 8.07
CA VAL A 314 -31.65 -13.67 6.86
C VAL A 314 -30.60 -13.70 5.76
N GLU A 315 -29.99 -12.56 5.41
CA GLU A 315 -28.91 -12.49 4.43
C GLU A 315 -27.68 -13.29 4.90
N ALA A 316 -27.38 -13.30 6.21
CA ALA A 316 -26.30 -14.12 6.76
C ALA A 316 -26.49 -15.62 6.45
N ARG A 317 -27.72 -16.14 6.55
CA ARG A 317 -28.04 -17.53 6.19
C ARG A 317 -27.92 -17.75 4.68
N THR A 318 -28.54 -16.88 3.88
CA THR A 318 -28.51 -16.97 2.41
C THR A 318 -27.08 -16.97 1.87
N PHE A 319 -26.20 -16.09 2.34
CA PHE A 319 -24.79 -16.08 1.94
C PHE A 319 -24.02 -17.30 2.43
N SER A 320 -24.36 -17.87 3.60
CA SER A 320 -23.73 -19.08 4.12
C SER A 320 -24.08 -20.32 3.31
N GLU A 321 -25.37 -20.54 3.02
CA GLU A 321 -25.88 -21.66 2.22
C GLU A 321 -25.24 -21.65 0.82
N LEU A 322 -25.26 -20.48 0.16
CA LEU A 322 -24.62 -20.30 -1.14
C LEU A 322 -23.10 -20.52 -1.07
N SER A 323 -22.42 -20.11 0.01
CA SER A 323 -20.96 -20.31 0.12
C SER A 323 -20.56 -21.79 0.13
N GLN A 324 -21.43 -22.70 0.58
CA GLN A 324 -21.18 -24.14 0.51
C GLN A 324 -21.34 -24.66 -0.92
N THR A 325 -22.45 -24.34 -1.58
CA THR A 325 -22.70 -24.69 -3.00
C THR A 325 -21.52 -24.31 -3.90
N TYR A 326 -20.86 -23.18 -3.60
CA TYR A 326 -19.74 -22.65 -4.37
C TYR A 326 -18.47 -23.49 -4.24
N LEU A 327 -18.16 -23.95 -3.03
CA LEU A 327 -17.05 -24.87 -2.80
C LEU A 327 -17.29 -26.17 -3.56
N ASP A 328 -18.54 -26.64 -3.60
CA ASP A 328 -18.91 -27.86 -4.34
C ASP A 328 -18.81 -27.65 -5.86
N THR A 329 -19.31 -26.55 -6.41
CA THR A 329 -19.13 -26.16 -7.83
C THR A 329 -17.65 -26.01 -8.19
N MET A 330 -16.84 -25.34 -7.35
CA MET A 330 -15.40 -25.18 -7.57
C MET A 330 -14.67 -26.53 -7.51
N ASN A 331 -15.10 -27.45 -6.64
CA ASN A 331 -14.60 -28.83 -6.59
C ASN A 331 -15.03 -29.68 -7.79
N GLN A 332 -16.11 -29.31 -8.49
CA GLN A 332 -16.59 -29.99 -9.69
C GLN A 332 -15.90 -29.46 -10.96
N LEU A 333 -15.76 -28.13 -11.08
CA LEU A 333 -15.31 -27.47 -12.31
C LEU A 333 -13.81 -27.19 -12.38
N HIS A 334 -13.15 -26.98 -11.23
CA HIS A 334 -11.77 -26.48 -11.17
C HIS A 334 -10.78 -27.45 -10.52
N TRP A 335 -11.24 -28.43 -9.74
CA TRP A 335 -10.36 -29.43 -9.12
C TRP A 335 -10.06 -30.58 -10.07
N ASP A 336 -8.80 -30.76 -10.44
CA ASP A 336 -8.35 -31.95 -11.14
C ASP A 336 -7.96 -33.05 -10.14
N PRO A 337 -8.66 -34.20 -10.11
CA PRO A 337 -8.27 -35.33 -9.26
C PRO A 337 -6.96 -35.98 -9.70
N ALA A 338 -6.52 -35.83 -10.96
CA ALA A 338 -5.31 -36.48 -11.46
C ALA A 338 -4.02 -35.84 -10.92
N THR A 339 -3.96 -34.50 -10.84
CA THR A 339 -2.84 -33.77 -10.21
C THR A 339 -3.10 -33.32 -8.78
N SER A 340 -4.34 -33.46 -8.27
CA SER A 340 -4.77 -32.95 -6.96
C SER A 340 -4.53 -31.45 -6.78
N LEU A 341 -4.92 -30.67 -7.78
CA LEU A 341 -4.72 -29.22 -7.82
C LEU A 341 -5.91 -28.51 -8.50
N TYR A 342 -6.08 -27.21 -8.22
CA TYR A 342 -7.06 -26.37 -8.91
C TYR A 342 -6.47 -25.70 -10.15
N TYR A 343 -7.28 -25.59 -11.21
CA TYR A 343 -6.94 -24.88 -12.44
C TYR A 343 -8.14 -24.07 -12.95
N ASP A 344 -7.87 -23.05 -13.75
CA ASP A 344 -8.90 -22.47 -14.62
C ASP A 344 -9.35 -23.52 -15.66
N TYR A 345 -10.56 -23.37 -16.18
CA TYR A 345 -11.15 -24.27 -17.18
C TYR A 345 -11.69 -23.44 -18.34
N GLY A 346 -11.39 -23.85 -19.58
CA GLY A 346 -11.81 -23.11 -20.77
C GLY A 346 -11.22 -23.67 -22.05
N LEU A 347 -11.43 -22.97 -23.17
CA LEU A 347 -10.79 -23.27 -24.45
C LEU A 347 -9.30 -22.96 -24.35
N HIS A 348 -8.45 -23.96 -24.57
CA HIS A 348 -7.00 -23.81 -24.39
C HIS A 348 -6.20 -24.69 -25.37
N SER A 349 -5.02 -24.21 -25.77
CA SER A 349 -3.95 -25.00 -26.41
C SER A 349 -2.70 -25.01 -25.53
N ASP A 350 -2.11 -26.19 -25.31
CA ASP A 350 -1.01 -26.37 -24.37
C ASP A 350 0.32 -25.74 -24.84
N ASP A 351 0.53 -25.67 -26.17
CA ASP A 351 1.70 -25.10 -26.82
C ASP A 351 1.73 -23.56 -26.83
N GLY A 352 0.59 -22.92 -26.53
CA GLY A 352 0.44 -21.47 -26.54
C GLY A 352 0.26 -20.84 -27.92
N LEU A 353 0.04 -21.64 -28.96
CA LEU A 353 -0.30 -21.16 -30.30
C LEU A 353 -1.83 -21.18 -30.48
N PHE A 354 -2.40 -20.01 -30.77
CA PHE A 354 -3.80 -19.87 -31.15
C PHE A 354 -3.95 -20.17 -32.65
N GLU A 355 -4.12 -21.44 -32.99
CA GLU A 355 -4.51 -21.90 -34.32
C GLU A 355 -5.95 -22.42 -34.26
N ASP A 356 -6.79 -22.04 -35.25
CA ASP A 356 -8.27 -22.22 -35.31
C ASP A 356 -8.82 -23.65 -35.05
N HIS A 357 -7.96 -24.66 -34.85
CA HIS A 357 -8.31 -26.08 -34.85
C HIS A 357 -7.71 -26.93 -33.70
N LEU A 358 -6.93 -26.34 -32.78
CA LEU A 358 -6.32 -27.07 -31.65
C LEU A 358 -7.01 -26.86 -30.29
N GLU A 359 -7.86 -25.84 -30.19
CA GLU A 359 -8.57 -25.48 -28.96
C GLU A 359 -9.57 -26.56 -28.52
N ARG A 360 -9.53 -26.91 -27.24
CA ARG A 360 -10.51 -27.79 -26.59
C ARG A 360 -10.86 -27.26 -25.21
N LEU A 361 -12.07 -27.53 -24.74
CA LEU A 361 -12.45 -27.27 -23.35
C LEU A 361 -11.67 -28.21 -22.43
N GLN A 362 -10.74 -27.66 -21.65
CA GLN A 362 -9.87 -28.41 -20.75
C GLN A 362 -9.38 -27.54 -19.57
N PHE A 363 -8.71 -28.19 -18.60
CA PHE A 363 -7.99 -27.47 -17.56
C PHE A 363 -6.81 -26.70 -18.15
N VAL A 364 -6.70 -25.41 -17.81
CA VAL A 364 -5.56 -24.57 -18.13
C VAL A 364 -4.46 -24.87 -17.12
N ARG A 365 -3.62 -25.87 -17.43
CA ARG A 365 -2.64 -26.47 -16.50
C ARG A 365 -1.41 -25.59 -16.25
N ARG A 366 -1.63 -24.41 -15.67
CA ARG A 366 -0.59 -23.44 -15.30
C ARG A 366 -0.50 -23.35 -13.79
N VAL A 367 0.58 -23.88 -13.20
CA VAL A 367 0.72 -23.96 -11.74
C VAL A 367 1.27 -22.64 -11.22
N GLY A 368 0.45 -21.89 -10.50
CA GLY A 368 0.81 -20.56 -9.98
C GLY A 368 -0.08 -20.14 -8.81
N TYR A 369 -0.05 -18.87 -8.43
CA TYR A 369 -0.89 -18.35 -7.34
C TYR A 369 -2.38 -18.69 -7.52
N VAL A 370 -2.89 -18.69 -8.76
CA VAL A 370 -4.29 -19.00 -9.08
C VAL A 370 -4.69 -20.39 -8.58
N SER A 371 -3.83 -21.39 -8.82
CA SER A 371 -4.03 -22.80 -8.40
C SER A 371 -4.18 -22.98 -6.89
N PHE A 372 -3.73 -22.02 -6.09
CA PHE A 372 -3.72 -22.07 -4.64
C PHE A 372 -4.62 -21.03 -3.98
N PHE A 373 -5.36 -20.18 -4.71
CA PHE A 373 -6.32 -19.26 -4.08
C PHE A 373 -7.33 -19.93 -3.14
N PRO A 374 -7.89 -21.13 -3.42
CA PRO A 374 -8.76 -21.83 -2.47
C PRO A 374 -8.10 -22.13 -1.12
N LEU A 375 -6.78 -22.34 -1.12
CA LEU A 375 -5.96 -22.50 0.08
C LEU A 375 -5.65 -21.13 0.72
N PHE A 376 -5.09 -20.19 -0.05
CA PHE A 376 -4.64 -18.88 0.45
C PHE A 376 -5.79 -18.01 0.99
N LEU A 377 -7.01 -18.18 0.48
CA LEU A 377 -8.22 -17.50 0.95
C LEU A 377 -8.98 -18.31 2.02
N GLN A 378 -8.40 -19.39 2.55
CA GLN A 378 -8.96 -20.23 3.62
C GLN A 378 -10.36 -20.80 3.31
N ILE A 379 -10.64 -21.10 2.02
CA ILE A 379 -11.95 -21.58 1.56
C ILE A 379 -12.13 -23.07 1.89
N LEU A 380 -11.02 -23.82 2.03
CA LEU A 380 -11.05 -25.26 2.29
C LEU A 380 -11.43 -25.58 3.75
N PRO A 381 -12.38 -26.50 4.01
CA PRO A 381 -12.70 -26.98 5.35
C PRO A 381 -11.48 -27.55 6.09
N LEU A 382 -11.48 -27.43 7.41
CA LEU A 382 -10.38 -27.89 8.29
C LEU A 382 -10.07 -29.40 8.23
N ASN A 383 -11.02 -30.19 7.74
CA ASN A 383 -10.92 -31.63 7.52
C ASN A 383 -10.80 -32.01 6.03
N SER A 384 -10.57 -31.05 5.13
CA SER A 384 -10.52 -31.29 3.68
C SER A 384 -9.33 -32.20 3.31
N PRO A 385 -9.56 -33.32 2.60
CA PRO A 385 -8.47 -34.20 2.16
C PRO A 385 -7.53 -33.52 1.14
N LYS A 386 -7.91 -32.35 0.61
CA LYS A 386 -7.10 -31.56 -0.31
C LYS A 386 -5.94 -30.81 0.37
N LEU A 387 -5.97 -30.63 1.70
CA LEU A 387 -4.97 -29.83 2.41
C LEU A 387 -3.55 -30.40 2.29
N ALA A 388 -3.38 -31.72 2.48
CA ALA A 388 -2.08 -32.39 2.40
C ALA A 388 -1.41 -32.36 1.01
N PRO A 389 -2.11 -32.71 -0.10
CA PRO A 389 -1.52 -32.59 -1.44
C PRO A 389 -1.25 -31.12 -1.81
N LEU A 390 -2.13 -30.17 -1.48
CA LEU A 390 -1.90 -28.76 -1.78
C LEU A 390 -0.68 -28.20 -1.02
N GLY A 391 -0.49 -28.55 0.26
CA GLY A 391 0.69 -28.18 1.03
C GLY A 391 1.99 -28.75 0.45
N THR A 392 1.91 -29.95 -0.14
CA THR A 392 3.04 -30.58 -0.83
C THR A 392 3.35 -29.87 -2.15
N LEU A 393 2.32 -29.56 -2.94
CA LEU A 393 2.47 -28.94 -4.25
C LEU A 393 2.95 -27.49 -4.15
N VAL A 394 2.44 -26.67 -3.23
CA VAL A 394 2.88 -25.28 -3.09
C VAL A 394 4.36 -25.19 -2.72
N ALA A 395 4.85 -26.11 -1.89
CA ALA A 395 6.27 -26.23 -1.53
C ALA A 395 7.14 -26.65 -2.72
N ASN A 396 6.69 -27.64 -3.50
CA ASN A 396 7.47 -28.21 -4.59
C ASN A 396 7.47 -27.36 -5.87
N GLU A 397 6.43 -26.53 -6.07
CA GLU A 397 6.23 -25.78 -7.31
C GLU A 397 6.51 -24.28 -7.16
N LEU A 398 6.17 -23.65 -6.03
CA LEU A 398 6.22 -22.19 -5.88
C LEU A 398 7.26 -21.68 -4.86
N LEU A 399 7.71 -22.48 -3.90
CA LEU A 399 8.57 -22.00 -2.82
C LEU A 399 10.04 -21.82 -3.23
N SER A 400 10.39 -20.59 -3.62
CA SER A 400 11.79 -20.18 -3.88
C SER A 400 12.56 -19.88 -2.59
N LEU A 401 13.84 -19.50 -2.69
CA LEU A 401 14.66 -19.06 -1.56
C LEU A 401 14.19 -17.75 -0.91
N HIS A 402 13.34 -16.96 -1.57
CA HIS A 402 12.97 -15.61 -1.16
C HIS A 402 11.46 -15.42 -0.94
N GLY A 403 10.65 -16.47 -1.16
CA GLY A 403 9.18 -16.45 -1.07
C GLY A 403 8.48 -17.34 -2.10
N LEU A 404 7.14 -17.31 -2.13
CA LEU A 404 6.35 -18.00 -3.15
C LEU A 404 6.38 -17.23 -4.48
N MET A 405 6.76 -17.91 -5.55
CA MET A 405 6.74 -17.45 -6.94
C MET A 405 5.32 -17.36 -7.48
N SER A 406 5.04 -16.38 -8.35
CA SER A 406 3.72 -16.22 -8.99
C SER A 406 3.34 -17.34 -9.95
N LEU A 407 4.33 -18.02 -10.53
CA LEU A 407 4.19 -19.12 -11.48
C LEU A 407 5.32 -20.13 -11.23
N SER A 408 5.05 -21.43 -11.42
CA SER A 408 6.05 -22.50 -11.26
C SER A 408 7.17 -22.36 -12.31
N PRO A 409 8.45 -22.61 -11.93
CA PRO A 409 9.58 -22.64 -12.86
C PRO A 409 9.52 -23.80 -13.86
N ARG A 410 8.54 -24.70 -13.74
CA ARG A 410 8.24 -25.75 -14.71
C ARG A 410 7.27 -25.30 -15.81
N ASP A 411 6.62 -24.14 -15.65
CA ASP A 411 5.67 -23.64 -16.65
C ASP A 411 6.40 -23.09 -17.89
N LEU A 412 5.81 -23.32 -19.07
CA LEU A 412 6.26 -22.77 -20.35
C LEU A 412 6.43 -21.25 -20.31
N TYR A 413 5.63 -20.53 -19.50
CA TYR A 413 5.65 -19.07 -19.44
C TYR A 413 6.52 -18.49 -18.31
N PHE A 414 7.22 -19.30 -17.51
CA PHE A 414 8.06 -18.79 -16.43
C PHE A 414 9.15 -17.84 -16.96
N GLU A 415 9.22 -16.66 -16.36
CA GLU A 415 10.04 -15.50 -16.74
C GLU A 415 9.95 -15.10 -18.23
N ARG A 416 8.90 -15.52 -18.96
CA ARG A 416 8.72 -15.15 -20.36
C ARG A 416 7.88 -13.87 -20.54
N PRO A 417 8.33 -12.93 -21.40
CA PRO A 417 7.54 -11.75 -21.75
C PRO A 417 6.26 -12.15 -22.49
N ASN A 418 5.28 -11.25 -22.54
CA ASN A 418 4.03 -11.50 -23.27
C ASN A 418 4.12 -11.02 -24.73
N ALA A 419 4.61 -9.81 -24.95
CA ALA A 419 5.00 -9.27 -26.25
C ALA A 419 6.46 -8.74 -26.22
N PRO A 420 7.10 -8.50 -27.38
CA PRO A 420 8.39 -7.83 -27.44
C PRO A 420 8.33 -6.44 -26.78
N GLY A 421 9.17 -6.21 -25.77
CA GLY A 421 9.19 -4.97 -24.97
C GLY A 421 8.52 -5.13 -23.60
N ASP A 422 7.69 -6.15 -23.38
CA ASP A 422 7.19 -6.50 -22.06
C ASP A 422 8.29 -7.16 -21.22
N ALA A 423 8.27 -6.94 -19.90
CA ALA A 423 8.97 -7.79 -18.94
C ALA A 423 7.96 -8.70 -18.20
N PRO A 424 8.34 -9.92 -17.79
CA PRO A 424 7.47 -10.80 -17.00
C PRO A 424 7.03 -10.12 -15.68
N TYR A 425 5.79 -10.40 -15.27
CA TYR A 425 5.13 -9.70 -14.16
C TYR A 425 4.54 -10.71 -13.17
N TRP A 426 3.40 -11.33 -13.51
CA TRP A 426 2.81 -12.47 -12.79
C TRP A 426 3.28 -13.83 -13.32
N ARG A 427 4.55 -13.91 -13.75
CA ARG A 427 5.15 -15.07 -14.41
C ARG A 427 6.47 -15.49 -13.74
N GLY A 428 6.49 -15.58 -12.41
CA GLY A 428 7.67 -15.99 -11.63
C GLY A 428 7.99 -15.08 -10.43
N PRO A 429 8.01 -13.74 -10.58
CA PRO A 429 8.28 -12.81 -9.48
C PRO A 429 7.41 -13.04 -8.23
N ILE A 430 7.94 -12.64 -7.08
CA ILE A 430 7.33 -12.81 -5.74
C ILE A 430 6.55 -11.54 -5.38
N TRP A 431 5.29 -11.69 -4.96
CA TRP A 431 4.39 -10.59 -4.65
C TRP A 431 3.90 -10.65 -3.19
N MET A 432 4.02 -9.53 -2.46
CA MET A 432 3.82 -9.54 -1.01
C MET A 432 2.37 -9.75 -0.59
N ASN A 433 1.41 -9.23 -1.35
CA ASN A 433 -0.02 -9.46 -1.14
C ASN A 433 -0.37 -10.95 -1.10
N ILE A 434 0.13 -11.76 -2.04
CA ILE A 434 -0.18 -13.19 -2.09
C ILE A 434 0.64 -13.98 -1.06
N ASN A 435 1.89 -13.60 -0.82
CA ASN A 435 2.71 -14.22 0.23
C ASN A 435 2.13 -13.98 1.64
N TYR A 436 1.56 -12.81 1.91
CA TYR A 436 0.82 -12.53 3.15
C TYR A 436 -0.42 -13.42 3.30
N LEU A 437 -1.23 -13.59 2.24
CA LEU A 437 -2.39 -14.50 2.26
C LEU A 437 -1.96 -15.95 2.47
N ALA A 438 -0.87 -16.39 1.84
CA ALA A 438 -0.31 -17.72 2.04
C ALA A 438 0.16 -17.93 3.48
N LEU A 439 0.89 -16.98 4.07
CA LEU A 439 1.32 -17.04 5.48
C LEU A 439 0.13 -17.14 6.45
N GLY A 440 -0.87 -16.26 6.29
CA GLY A 440 -2.08 -16.30 7.12
C GLY A 440 -2.87 -17.60 6.96
N SER A 441 -2.94 -18.15 5.74
CA SER A 441 -3.50 -19.47 5.47
C SER A 441 -2.71 -20.59 6.15
N PHE A 442 -1.38 -20.58 6.04
CA PHE A 442 -0.54 -21.63 6.60
C PHE A 442 -0.59 -21.63 8.14
N GLN A 443 -0.54 -20.45 8.78
CA GLN A 443 -0.72 -20.33 10.23
C GLN A 443 -2.13 -20.82 10.66
N TYR A 444 -3.17 -20.48 9.90
CA TYR A 444 -4.54 -20.93 10.16
C TYR A 444 -4.66 -22.46 10.12
N TYR A 445 -4.18 -23.12 9.07
CA TYR A 445 -4.24 -24.58 8.96
C TYR A 445 -3.26 -25.29 9.91
N ALA A 446 -2.08 -24.72 10.20
CA ALA A 446 -1.16 -25.22 11.21
C ALA A 446 -1.82 -25.30 12.60
N THR A 447 -2.67 -24.33 12.94
CA THR A 447 -3.38 -24.27 14.22
C THR A 447 -4.66 -25.12 14.23
N HIS A 448 -5.46 -25.05 13.17
CA HIS A 448 -6.87 -25.50 13.20
C HIS A 448 -7.18 -26.76 12.38
N ALA A 449 -6.31 -27.23 11.47
CA ALA A 449 -6.62 -28.40 10.65
C ALA A 449 -6.87 -29.63 11.53
N SER A 450 -7.82 -30.50 11.17
CA SER A 450 -8.23 -31.63 12.01
C SER A 450 -7.14 -32.70 12.13
N ASP A 451 -6.42 -32.97 11.05
CA ASP A 451 -5.33 -33.94 11.01
C ASP A 451 -4.02 -33.36 11.58
N LYS A 452 -3.32 -34.13 12.42
CA LYS A 452 -2.06 -33.71 13.05
C LYS A 452 -0.91 -33.56 12.06
N SER A 453 -0.80 -34.45 11.08
CA SER A 453 0.24 -34.39 10.04
C SER A 453 0.06 -33.18 9.13
N VAL A 454 -1.19 -32.79 8.84
CA VAL A 454 -1.52 -31.56 8.13
C VAL A 454 -1.09 -30.34 8.97
N ARG A 455 -1.42 -30.29 10.27
CA ARG A 455 -0.97 -29.20 11.15
C ARG A 455 0.57 -29.05 11.16
N GLU A 456 1.29 -30.16 11.30
CA GLU A 456 2.76 -30.18 11.30
C GLU A 456 3.36 -29.77 9.95
N GLN A 457 2.74 -30.19 8.84
CA GLN A 457 3.13 -29.75 7.49
C GLN A 457 2.96 -28.24 7.33
N TYR A 458 1.79 -27.69 7.65
CA TYR A 458 1.50 -26.27 7.47
C TYR A 458 2.30 -25.37 8.42
N GLN A 459 2.68 -25.85 9.61
CA GLN A 459 3.63 -25.15 10.48
C GLN A 459 4.99 -25.01 9.79
N SER A 460 5.54 -26.11 9.26
CA SER A 460 6.82 -26.09 8.53
C SER A 460 6.80 -25.19 7.29
N LEU A 461 5.66 -25.14 6.57
CA LEU A 461 5.45 -24.21 5.45
C LEU A 461 5.41 -22.75 5.90
N TYR A 462 4.72 -22.46 7.01
CA TYR A 462 4.65 -21.13 7.61
C TYR A 462 6.04 -20.63 8.02
N ASP A 463 6.75 -21.41 8.84
CA ASP A 463 8.09 -21.07 9.34
C ASP A 463 9.05 -20.79 8.17
N THR A 464 9.12 -21.74 7.23
CA THR A 464 10.02 -21.65 6.06
C THR A 464 9.68 -20.47 5.15
N LEU A 465 8.39 -20.18 4.93
CA LEU A 465 7.99 -19.06 4.08
C LEU A 465 8.26 -17.72 4.76
N ARG A 466 7.95 -17.60 6.06
CA ARG A 466 8.12 -16.36 6.82
C ARG A 466 9.58 -15.96 6.86
N ASP A 467 10.47 -16.88 7.22
CA ASP A 467 11.90 -16.62 7.31
C ASP A 467 12.47 -16.12 5.97
N ARG A 468 12.10 -16.76 4.86
CA ARG A 468 12.56 -16.39 3.51
C ARG A 468 12.05 -15.01 3.07
N VAL A 469 10.78 -14.72 3.30
CA VAL A 469 10.15 -13.44 2.96
C VAL A 469 10.74 -12.31 3.81
N VAL A 470 10.86 -12.50 5.13
CA VAL A 470 11.44 -11.50 6.03
C VAL A 470 12.91 -11.26 5.69
N ALA A 471 13.70 -12.31 5.43
CA ALA A 471 15.10 -12.16 5.05
C ALA A 471 15.27 -11.38 3.73
N ALA A 472 14.48 -11.70 2.70
CA ALA A 472 14.57 -11.04 1.40
C ALA A 472 14.24 -9.54 1.49
N ILE A 473 13.10 -9.18 2.09
CA ILE A 473 12.69 -7.76 2.23
C ILE A 473 13.68 -6.99 3.10
N SER A 474 14.09 -7.58 4.24
CA SER A 474 14.99 -6.90 5.18
C SER A 474 16.38 -6.68 4.60
N HIS A 475 16.88 -7.64 3.79
CA HIS A 475 18.13 -7.47 3.06
C HIS A 475 18.02 -6.34 2.02
N GLU A 476 16.97 -6.36 1.19
CA GLU A 476 16.81 -5.37 0.12
C GLU A 476 16.55 -3.97 0.67
N TYR A 477 15.71 -3.82 1.69
CA TYR A 477 15.47 -2.55 2.36
C TYR A 477 16.75 -2.00 3.02
N LYS A 478 17.58 -2.86 3.63
CA LYS A 478 18.88 -2.46 4.18
C LYS A 478 19.90 -2.07 3.10
N ALA A 479 19.81 -2.66 1.90
CA ALA A 479 20.73 -2.39 0.79
C ALA A 479 20.34 -1.14 -0.03
N THR A 480 19.05 -0.83 -0.13
CA THR A 480 18.50 0.18 -1.05
C THR A 480 17.75 1.33 -0.35
N GLY A 481 17.34 1.13 0.90
CA GLY A 481 16.45 2.06 1.60
C GLY A 481 14.99 2.03 1.15
N TYR A 482 14.61 1.11 0.25
CA TYR A 482 13.29 1.08 -0.40
C TYR A 482 12.56 -0.26 -0.24
N LEU A 483 11.23 -0.20 -0.31
CA LEU A 483 10.35 -1.35 -0.58
C LEU A 483 9.97 -1.36 -2.06
N TYR A 484 9.79 -2.55 -2.62
CA TYR A 484 9.54 -2.77 -4.05
C TYR A 484 8.20 -3.47 -4.31
N GLU A 485 7.68 -3.30 -5.51
CA GLU A 485 6.40 -3.87 -5.95
C GLU A 485 6.41 -5.41 -5.97
N GLN A 486 7.49 -5.97 -6.52
CA GLN A 486 7.76 -7.40 -6.61
C GLN A 486 9.24 -7.70 -6.33
N TYR A 487 9.56 -8.95 -6.01
CA TYR A 487 10.93 -9.41 -5.72
C TYR A 487 11.34 -10.56 -6.64
N ASN A 488 12.64 -10.60 -7.01
CA ASN A 488 13.19 -11.62 -7.89
C ASN A 488 13.40 -12.97 -7.15
N PRO A 489 12.90 -14.10 -7.68
CA PRO A 489 12.89 -15.38 -6.96
C PRO A 489 14.25 -16.09 -6.91
N HIS A 490 15.25 -15.61 -7.65
CA HIS A 490 16.61 -16.15 -7.64
C HIS A 490 17.54 -15.35 -6.73
N THR A 491 17.42 -14.02 -6.74
CA THR A 491 18.37 -13.09 -6.10
C THR A 491 17.82 -12.37 -4.88
N GLY A 492 16.51 -12.35 -4.66
CA GLY A 492 15.86 -11.60 -3.59
C GLY A 492 15.76 -10.09 -3.84
N ARG A 493 16.34 -9.59 -4.95
CA ARG A 493 16.34 -8.16 -5.29
C ARG A 493 14.95 -7.65 -5.62
N GLY A 494 14.70 -6.40 -5.24
CA GLY A 494 13.53 -5.64 -5.62
C GLY A 494 13.50 -5.36 -7.12
N GLN A 495 12.30 -5.29 -7.67
CA GLN A 495 12.08 -5.00 -9.09
C GLN A 495 10.86 -4.09 -9.25
N ARG A 496 10.75 -3.48 -10.44
CA ARG A 496 9.67 -2.53 -10.80
C ARG A 496 9.68 -1.32 -9.87
N CYS A 497 8.50 -0.78 -9.56
CA CYS A 497 8.32 0.53 -8.97
C CYS A 497 8.87 0.62 -7.53
N HIS A 498 9.42 1.77 -7.16
CA HIS A 498 9.84 2.09 -5.79
C HIS A 498 9.82 3.61 -5.49
N PRO A 499 9.54 4.05 -4.25
CA PRO A 499 9.13 3.27 -3.08
C PRO A 499 7.72 2.69 -3.21
N PHE A 500 7.60 1.37 -3.10
CA PHE A 500 6.32 0.68 -3.13
C PHE A 500 5.90 0.27 -1.71
N SER A 501 5.45 1.25 -0.92
CA SER A 501 4.79 0.97 0.37
C SER A 501 3.29 0.73 0.21
N GLY A 502 2.91 0.07 -0.90
CA GLY A 502 1.58 -0.48 -1.14
C GLY A 502 1.39 -1.79 -0.37
N TRP A 503 1.03 -2.89 -1.03
CA TRP A 503 0.92 -4.19 -0.34
C TRP A 503 2.23 -4.68 0.28
N THR A 504 3.40 -4.18 -0.14
CA THR A 504 4.68 -4.59 0.46
C THR A 504 4.82 -4.09 1.90
N ALA A 505 4.04 -3.07 2.30
CA ALA A 505 3.90 -2.66 3.69
C ALA A 505 3.29 -3.75 4.60
N LEU A 506 2.64 -4.79 4.04
CA LEU A 506 2.21 -5.98 4.81
C LEU A 506 3.36 -6.70 5.52
N VAL A 507 4.62 -6.41 5.18
CA VAL A 507 5.79 -6.86 5.95
C VAL A 507 5.68 -6.52 7.44
N VAL A 508 5.08 -5.38 7.84
CA VAL A 508 4.89 -5.04 9.27
C VAL A 508 4.01 -6.07 9.98
N ASN A 509 2.98 -6.57 9.31
CA ASN A 509 2.09 -7.60 9.83
C ASN A 509 2.77 -8.99 9.83
N ILE A 510 3.61 -9.30 8.84
CA ILE A 510 4.40 -10.54 8.79
C ILE A 510 5.42 -10.59 9.94
N LEU A 511 6.11 -9.47 10.18
CA LEU A 511 7.03 -9.31 11.30
C LEU A 511 6.31 -9.49 12.64
N ALA A 512 5.12 -8.89 12.80
CA ALA A 512 4.29 -8.98 14.00
C ALA A 512 3.40 -10.25 14.07
N GLU A 513 3.49 -11.16 13.10
CA GLU A 513 2.71 -12.41 13.00
C GLU A 513 1.19 -12.24 13.11
N THR A 514 0.68 -11.10 12.62
CA THR A 514 -0.72 -10.67 12.73
C THR A 514 -1.42 -10.78 11.37
N TYR A 515 -2.24 -11.82 11.18
CA TYR A 515 -2.78 -12.19 9.86
C TYR A 515 -4.28 -11.94 9.68
#